data_AF-M4RNX4-F1
#
_entry.id   AF-M4RNX4-F1
#
_cell.length_a   1.000
_cell.length_b   1.000
_cell.length_c   1.000
_cell.angle_alpha   90.00
_cell.angle_beta   90.00
_cell.angle_gamma   90.00
#
_symmetry.space_group_name_H-M   'P 1'
#
loop_
_entity.id
_entity.type
_entity.pdbx_description
1 polymer ?
#
loop_
_entity_poly.entity_id
_entity_poly.type
_entity_poly.pdbx_seq_one_letter_code
_entity_poly.pdbx_strand_id
1 'polypeptide(L)'
;MKHKLGHYVWILATGKVIEYDQNSSPRRMIGTHIDITQRKREEQELVTTSRLLDQSQKIAKVGGWELDILSGNLFWTAETYRIHETTPKNLILVLMRRELFFT
;
A
#
# COMPACT_ATOMS: atom_id res chain seq x y z
N MET A 1 10.83 9.61 17.91
CA MET A 1 11.05 10.53 19.05
C MET A 1 10.72 9.78 20.34
N LYS A 2 11.42 10.05 21.46
CA LYS A 2 11.08 9.43 22.74
C LYS A 2 9.96 10.25 23.40
N HIS A 3 8.80 9.63 23.62
CA HIS A 3 7.69 10.25 24.33
C HIS A 3 8.04 10.43 25.81
N LYS A 4 7.40 11.38 26.50
CA LYS A 4 7.63 11.64 27.95
C LYS A 4 7.45 10.37 28.80
N LEU A 5 6.57 9.47 28.37
CA LEU A 5 6.31 8.18 29.04
C LEU A 5 7.35 7.09 28.71
N GLY A 6 8.46 7.42 28.05
CA GLY A 6 9.61 6.53 27.86
C GLY A 6 9.58 5.65 26.60
N HIS A 7 8.43 5.46 25.98
CA HIS A 7 8.30 4.71 24.72
C HIS A 7 8.66 5.57 23.49
N TYR A 8 8.91 4.92 22.36
CA TYR A 8 9.22 5.58 21.09
C TYR A 8 7.96 5.75 20.24
N VAL A 9 7.83 6.95 19.66
CA VAL A 9 6.75 7.32 18.75
C VAL A 9 7.30 7.78 17.41
N TRP A 10 6.57 7.48 16.35
CA TRP A 10 6.80 8.03 15.02
C TRP A 10 6.23 9.44 14.97
N ILE A 11 7.05 10.43 14.65
CA ILE A 11 6.63 11.83 14.54
C ILE A 11 6.78 12.28 13.10
N LEU A 12 5.69 12.82 12.55
CA LEU A 12 5.76 13.69 11.38
C LEU A 12 6.08 15.10 11.89
N ALA A 13 7.30 15.55 11.63
CA ALA A 13 7.74 16.90 11.92
C ALA A 13 7.68 17.74 10.65
N THR A 14 7.07 18.91 10.73
CA THR A 14 7.11 19.91 9.65
C THR A 14 7.46 21.25 10.27
N GLY A 15 8.37 21.99 9.65
CA GLY A 15 8.78 23.29 10.17
C GLY A 15 9.20 24.25 9.07
N LYS A 16 9.07 25.55 9.35
CA LYS A 16 9.49 26.65 8.49
C LYS A 16 10.14 27.74 9.32
N VAL A 17 11.26 28.28 8.82
CA VAL A 17 11.88 29.48 9.40
C VAL A 17 10.98 30.68 9.12
N ILE A 18 10.67 31.43 10.17
CA ILE A 18 9.77 32.61 10.11
C ILE A 18 10.52 33.92 10.35
N GLU A 19 11.75 33.87 10.84
CA GLU A 19 12.56 35.06 11.10
C GLU A 19 14.03 34.74 10.82
N TYR A 20 14.69 35.62 10.05
CA TYR A 20 16.12 35.61 9.79
C TYR A 20 16.75 36.87 10.39
N ASP A 21 18.00 36.79 10.82
CA ASP A 21 18.76 37.95 11.29
C ASP A 21 19.33 38.80 10.14
N GLN A 22 20.06 39.87 10.48
CA GLN A 22 20.68 40.78 9.52
C GLN A 22 21.75 40.09 8.64
N ASN A 23 22.30 38.96 9.09
CA ASN A 23 23.27 38.15 8.37
C ASN A 23 22.59 37.00 7.62
N SER A 24 21.26 37.05 7.43
CA SER A 24 20.45 35.99 6.80
C SER A 24 20.53 34.62 7.48
N SER A 25 20.91 34.58 8.77
CA SER A 25 20.90 33.35 9.55
C SER A 25 19.53 33.13 10.20
N PRO A 26 19.02 31.89 10.25
CA PRO A 26 17.69 31.60 10.78
C PRO A 26 17.65 31.85 12.29
N ARG A 27 16.81 32.80 12.71
CA ARG A 27 16.65 33.19 14.12
C ARG A 27 15.48 32.49 14.80
N ARG A 28 14.37 32.28 14.08
CA ARG A 28 13.19 31.59 14.61
C ARG A 28 12.55 30.70 13.55
N MET A 29 12.08 29.54 14.00
CA MET A 29 11.24 28.65 13.21
C MET A 29 9.97 28.31 13.98
N ILE A 30 8.92 28.00 13.23
CA ILE A 30 7.70 27.38 13.74
C ILE A 30 7.52 26.03 13.08
N GLY A 31 6.97 25.07 13.81
CA GLY A 31 6.68 23.76 13.28
C GLY A 31 5.69 22.99 14.13
N THR A 32 5.23 21.87 13.58
CA THR A 32 4.33 20.93 14.23
C THR A 32 5.03 19.58 14.40
N HIS A 33 4.69 18.91 15.49
CA HIS A 33 5.07 17.52 15.74
C HIS A 33 3.78 16.73 15.89
N ILE A 34 3.46 15.90 14.90
CA ILE A 34 2.27 15.06 14.90
C ILE A 34 2.71 13.63 15.15
N ASP A 35 2.16 13.01 16.19
CA ASP A 35 2.35 11.57 16.42
C ASP A 35 1.57 10.77 15.36
N ILE A 36 2.30 10.01 14.56
CA ILE A 36 1.75 9.16 13.49
C ILE A 36 1.96 7.67 13.80
N THR A 37 2.24 7.32 15.05
CA THR A 37 2.52 5.93 15.46
C THR A 37 1.37 4.99 15.14
N GLN A 38 0.13 5.40 15.38
CA GLN A 38 -1.05 4.59 15.06
C GLN A 38 -1.13 4.31 13.55
N ARG A 39 -1.05 5.35 12.74
CA ARG A 39 -1.05 5.23 11.26
C ARG A 39 0.04 4.26 10.79
N LYS A 40 1.25 4.35 11.35
CA LYS A 40 2.34 3.43 11.00
C LYS A 40 2.08 1.98 11.40
N ARG A 41 1.37 1.74 12.50
CA ARG A 41 0.95 0.39 12.90
C ARG A 41 -0.08 -0.19 11.93
N GLU A 42 -1.09 0.60 11.58
CA GLU A 42 -2.13 0.20 10.61
C GLU A 42 -1.52 -0.09 9.23
N GLU A 43 -0.64 0.78 8.73
CA GLU A 43 0.11 0.55 7.48
C GLU A 43 0.89 -0.78 7.53
N GLN A 44 1.58 -1.06 8.64
CA GLN A 44 2.37 -2.28 8.80
C GLN A 44 1.51 -3.54 8.93
N GLU A 45 0.34 -3.44 9.58
CA GLU A 45 -0.61 -4.53 9.71
C GLU A 45 -1.20 -4.90 8.34
N LEU A 46 -1.61 -3.91 7.56
CA LEU A 46 -2.09 -4.13 6.18
C LEU A 46 -1.03 -4.83 5.31
N VAL A 47 0.23 -4.39 5.39
CA VAL A 47 1.34 -5.04 4.67
C VAL A 47 1.52 -6.49 5.12
N THR A 48 1.48 -6.74 6.42
CA THR A 48 1.66 -8.09 6.99
C THR A 48 0.53 -9.02 6.57
N THR A 49 -0.72 -8.56 6.68
CA THR A 49 -1.92 -9.33 6.32
C THR A 49 -1.97 -9.61 4.82
N SER A 50 -1.69 -8.61 3.98
CA SER A 50 -1.62 -8.78 2.53
C SER A 50 -0.56 -9.81 2.13
N ARG A 51 0.63 -9.74 2.74
CA ARG A 51 1.69 -10.73 2.50
C ARG A 51 1.28 -12.13 2.91
N LEU A 52 0.66 -12.28 4.09
CA LEU A 52 0.21 -13.58 4.58
C LEU A 52 -0.85 -14.18 3.63
N LEU A 53 -1.82 -13.37 3.21
CA LEU A 53 -2.86 -13.78 2.28
C LEU A 53 -2.30 -14.23 0.92
N ASP A 54 -1.34 -13.48 0.36
CA ASP A 54 -0.67 -13.88 -0.90
C ASP A 54 0.06 -15.22 -0.77
N GLN A 55 0.78 -15.44 0.35
CA GLN A 55 1.46 -16.71 0.60
C GLN A 55 0.47 -17.87 0.78
N SER A 56 -0.63 -17.65 1.51
CA SER A 56 -1.69 -18.66 1.67
C SER A 56 -2.31 -19.05 0.34
N GLN A 57 -2.65 -18.07 -0.52
CA GLN A 57 -3.15 -18.31 -1.88
C GLN A 57 -2.15 -19.13 -2.71
N LYS A 58 -0.86 -18.79 -2.64
CA LYS A 58 0.22 -19.49 -3.35
C LYS A 58 0.39 -20.94 -2.93
N ILE A 59 0.29 -21.23 -1.63
CA ILE A 59 0.42 -22.58 -1.08
C ILE A 59 -0.81 -23.41 -1.44
N ALA A 60 -2.00 -22.83 -1.29
CA ALA A 60 -3.26 -23.50 -1.59
C ALA A 60 -3.52 -23.65 -3.10
N LYS A 61 -2.78 -22.93 -3.96
CA LYS A 61 -3.04 -22.83 -5.39
C LYS A 61 -4.44 -22.32 -5.70
N VAL A 62 -4.88 -21.33 -4.92
CA VAL A 62 -6.19 -20.69 -5.05
C VAL A 62 -5.98 -19.21 -5.37
N GLY A 63 -6.50 -18.79 -6.52
CA GLY A 63 -6.57 -17.39 -6.92
C GLY A 63 -8.00 -16.84 -6.83
N GLY A 64 -8.13 -15.52 -6.91
CA GLY A 64 -9.42 -14.82 -6.97
C GLY A 64 -9.51 -13.92 -8.19
N TRP A 65 -10.74 -13.56 -8.56
CA TRP A 65 -11.02 -12.57 -9.58
C TRP A 65 -12.26 -11.76 -9.19
N GLU A 66 -12.31 -10.51 -9.63
CA GLU A 66 -13.44 -9.62 -9.44
C GLU A 66 -13.63 -8.81 -10.71
N LEU A 67 -14.87 -8.68 -11.17
CA LEU A 67 -15.23 -7.88 -12.33
C LEU A 67 -16.15 -6.76 -11.87
N ASP A 68 -15.71 -5.52 -12.02
CA ASP A 68 -16.59 -4.38 -11.93
C ASP A 68 -17.40 -4.29 -13.23
N ILE A 69 -18.70 -4.58 -13.12
CA ILE A 69 -19.63 -4.60 -14.25
C ILE A 69 -19.91 -3.22 -14.86
N LEU A 70 -19.75 -2.14 -14.08
CA LEU A 70 -20.04 -0.79 -14.55
C LEU A 70 -18.85 -0.23 -15.34
N SER A 71 -17.63 -0.43 -14.82
CA SER A 71 -16.41 0.04 -15.49
C SER A 71 -15.82 -0.97 -16.46
N GLY A 72 -16.22 -2.24 -16.38
CA GLY A 72 -15.62 -3.35 -17.12
C GLY A 72 -14.24 -3.75 -16.61
N ASN A 73 -13.81 -3.24 -15.46
CA ASN A 73 -12.49 -3.51 -14.92
C ASN A 73 -12.41 -4.90 -14.29
N LEU A 74 -11.55 -5.75 -14.84
CA LEU A 74 -11.24 -7.07 -14.30
C LEU A 74 -10.01 -6.99 -13.41
N PHE A 75 -10.18 -7.38 -12.16
CA PHE A 75 -9.11 -7.59 -11.20
C PHE A 75 -8.86 -9.08 -11.01
N TRP A 76 -7.61 -9.51 -11.11
CA TRP A 76 -7.16 -10.87 -10.79
C TRP A 76 -6.13 -10.81 -9.67
N THR A 77 -6.19 -11.74 -8.72
CA THR A 77 -5.11 -11.88 -7.75
C THR A 77 -3.84 -12.42 -8.42
N ALA A 78 -2.70 -12.19 -7.77
CA ALA A 78 -1.41 -12.63 -8.30
C ALA A 78 -1.30 -14.15 -8.48
N GLU A 79 -2.02 -14.96 -7.70
CA GLU A 79 -2.08 -16.42 -7.89
C GLU A 79 -2.91 -16.81 -9.10
N THR A 80 -4.01 -16.11 -9.40
CA THR A 80 -4.80 -16.35 -10.63
C THR A 80 -3.93 -16.19 -11.88
N TYR A 81 -3.12 -15.12 -11.94
CA TYR A 81 -2.14 -14.94 -13.01
C TYR A 81 -1.13 -16.10 -13.11
N ARG A 82 -0.64 -16.61 -11.96
CA ARG A 82 0.29 -17.74 -11.92
C ARG A 82 -0.34 -19.04 -12.42
N ILE A 83 -1.58 -19.34 -12.00
CA ILE A 83 -2.33 -20.54 -12.42
C ILE A 83 -2.56 -20.52 -13.93
N HIS A 84 -2.85 -19.34 -14.49
CA HIS A 84 -3.05 -19.16 -15.93
C HIS A 84 -1.77 -18.87 -16.72
N GLU A 85 -0.60 -18.97 -16.08
CA GLU A 85 0.72 -18.74 -16.70
C GLU A 85 0.80 -17.43 -17.50
N THR A 86 0.17 -16.37 -16.98
CA THR A 86 0.03 -15.09 -17.68
C THR A 86 0.39 -13.93 -16.78
N THR A 87 0.35 -12.72 -17.36
CA THR A 87 0.65 -11.47 -16.67
C THR A 87 -0.46 -10.45 -16.92
N PRO A 88 -0.59 -9.39 -16.10
CA PRO A 88 -1.57 -8.33 -16.34
C PRO A 88 -1.50 -7.74 -17.75
N LYS A 89 -0.30 -7.66 -18.34
CA LYS A 89 -0.08 -7.16 -19.70
C LYS A 89 -0.65 -8.08 -20.79
N ASN A 90 -0.75 -9.38 -20.51
CA ASN A 90 -1.21 -10.41 -21.45
C ASN A 90 -2.63 -10.91 -21.12
N LEU A 91 -3.37 -10.22 -20.26
CA LEU A 91 -4.68 -10.65 -19.75
C LEU A 91 -5.72 -10.83 -20.87
N ILE A 92 -5.76 -9.91 -21.84
CA ILE A 92 -6.70 -9.95 -22.99
C ILE A 92 -6.49 -11.21 -23.84
N LEU A 93 -5.25 -11.68 -23.98
CA LEU A 93 -4.91 -12.84 -24.80
C LEU A 93 -5.47 -14.15 -24.23
N VAL A 94 -5.63 -14.23 -22.90
CA VAL A 94 -6.14 -15.42 -22.20
C VAL A 94 -7.67 -15.44 -22.19
N LEU A 95 -8.30 -14.28 -22.00
CA LEU A 95 -9.76 -14.15 -22.02
C LEU A 95 -10.36 -14.49 -23.40
N MET A 96 -9.71 -14.07 -24.49
CA MET A 96 -10.17 -14.38 -25.85
C MET A 96 -9.88 -15.82 -26.31
N ARG A 97 -9.02 -16.58 -25.60
CA ARG A 97 -8.71 -17.98 -25.93
C ARG A 97 -9.64 -19.00 -25.26
N ARG A 98 -10.49 -18.60 -24.33
CA ARG A 98 -11.32 -19.52 -23.51
C ARG A 98 -12.79 -19.11 -23.45
N GLU A 99 -13.44 -18.90 -24.60
CA GLU A 99 -14.91 -18.73 -24.67
C GLU A 99 -15.73 -20.00 -24.32
N LEU A 100 -15.28 -20.89 -23.41
CA LEU A 100 -15.99 -22.14 -23.12
C LEU A 100 -16.01 -22.56 -21.63
N PHE A 101 -16.05 -21.63 -20.67
CA PHE A 101 -16.23 -21.99 -19.25
C PHE A 101 -17.42 -21.32 -18.53
N PHE A 102 -18.41 -20.85 -19.29
CA PHE A 102 -19.76 -20.62 -18.77
C PHE A 102 -20.76 -21.48 -19.54
N THR A 103 -20.74 -22.79 -19.26
CA THR A 103 -21.88 -23.69 -19.46
C THR A 103 -21.91 -24.64 -18.27
#